data_AF-A0A936S649-F1
#
_entry.id   AF-A0A936S649-F1
#
_cell.length_a   1.000
_cell.length_b   1.000
_cell.length_c   1.000
_cell.angle_alpha   90.00
_cell.angle_beta   90.00
_cell.angle_gamma   90.00
#
_symmetry.space_group_name_H-M   'P 1'
#
loop_
_entity.id
_entity.type
_entity.pdbx_description
1 polymer ?
#
loop_
_entity_poly.entity_id
_entity_poly.type
_entity_poly.pdbx_seq_one_letter_code
_entity_poly.pdbx_strand_id
1 'polypeptide(L)'
;MEEIAMTNREKEDGSMPEPSVLEARKRMRKQILDEYSASAPEILKEWEEMAPVGLERMDAPTLSTSQKEDLMPNAMTTESSLREHWLSVAIARHVFAHPDFGIVFARDPFDLTTAERYGLRPIIVYSVTVADIGLRHLAFSAAEKPSSFLNVLQDLWRTSPVLRGRPDVLKISRNVERACPELAECAKQLGVQLTVADGKDKKFAAILRYTHKAVLELFWSISVSKGTTLNSIADLNAAALSKAESDARYRSQGQHRSGREAAEQAQAWMALPVRPLANTLPQDVPWLGGKWLHAWENDLPPVPALKMLDANGVKFMIHDEEQILDEDEFLPEDFYDSAKKVKPLVANWPNPPVEIAKALGITLRELNWFAGAEAPLAQSERTRLLSMLGVEKRNFHSYYDCVGPCVLVAKSQSVTEAYEDISCGGDLKFSFEALPCKGLADPSWRYLVFGAHGQQISIIMVPRGSAIASRMDKTSFMNFRGSQEVPAHIYQDIVASCARACLRPQDNRKEMMAFSDRFEKYASEINW
;
A
#
# COMPACT_ATOMS: atom_id res chain seq x y z
N MET A 1 -21.01 -65.11 37.06
CA MET A 1 -19.93 -65.22 36.06
C MET A 1 -20.55 -65.19 34.68
N GLU A 2 -21.07 -64.04 34.27
CA GLU A 2 -21.55 -63.73 32.91
C GLU A 2 -21.87 -62.23 32.87
N GLU A 3 -20.84 -61.39 32.97
CA GLU A 3 -21.00 -59.93 32.84
C GLU A 3 -19.71 -59.22 32.43
N ILE A 4 -18.87 -59.86 31.59
CA ILE A 4 -17.70 -59.22 30.97
C ILE A 4 -17.51 -59.82 29.56
N ALA A 5 -18.42 -59.52 28.63
CA ALA A 5 -18.26 -59.87 27.21
C ALA A 5 -19.10 -59.03 26.23
N MET A 6 -19.40 -57.77 26.55
CA MET A 6 -20.06 -56.84 25.60
C MET A 6 -19.43 -55.44 25.60
N THR A 7 -18.10 -55.38 25.65
CA THR A 7 -17.34 -54.14 25.44
C THR A 7 -16.12 -54.48 24.61
N ASN A 8 -16.27 -54.48 23.28
CA ASN A 8 -15.21 -54.23 22.29
C ASN A 8 -15.75 -54.45 20.87
N ARG A 9 -16.67 -53.60 20.42
CA ARG A 9 -16.97 -53.47 18.99
C ARG A 9 -17.50 -52.09 18.58
N GLU A 10 -16.96 -51.03 19.16
CA GLU A 10 -17.15 -49.66 18.69
C GLU A 10 -15.85 -48.86 18.92
N LYS A 11 -14.84 -49.11 18.10
CA LYS A 11 -13.67 -48.25 17.94
C LYS A 11 -13.20 -48.35 16.49
N GLU A 12 -13.97 -47.76 15.58
CA GLU A 12 -13.55 -47.44 14.22
C GLU A 12 -14.60 -46.51 13.60
N ASP A 13 -14.66 -45.26 14.07
CA ASP A 13 -14.87 -44.11 13.20
C ASP A 13 -14.51 -42.82 13.96
N GLY A 14 -13.36 -42.25 13.65
CA GLY A 14 -12.81 -41.06 14.30
C GLY A 14 -13.14 -39.78 13.55
N SER A 15 -14.36 -39.63 13.03
CA SER A 15 -14.82 -38.35 12.49
C SER A 15 -15.45 -37.51 13.60
N MET A 16 -14.78 -36.41 13.97
CA MET A 16 -15.40 -35.35 14.77
C MET A 16 -16.58 -34.79 13.96
N PRO A 17 -17.79 -34.67 14.52
CA PRO A 17 -18.91 -34.11 13.78
C PRO A 17 -18.60 -32.64 13.45
N GLU A 18 -18.70 -32.28 12.16
CA GLU A 18 -18.61 -30.89 11.74
C GLU A 18 -19.63 -30.04 12.53
N PRO A 19 -19.23 -28.86 13.04
CA PRO A 19 -20.16 -28.00 13.74
C PRO A 19 -21.28 -27.59 12.77
N SER A 20 -22.54 -27.75 13.20
CA SER A 20 -23.69 -27.34 12.40
C SER A 20 -23.56 -25.88 11.94
N VAL A 21 -24.09 -25.55 10.76
CA VAL A 21 -24.10 -24.18 10.20
C VAL A 21 -24.60 -23.14 11.21
N LEU A 22 -25.50 -23.53 12.12
CA LEU A 22 -26.01 -22.69 13.20
C LEU A 22 -24.97 -22.40 14.30
N GLU A 23 -24.15 -23.39 14.67
CA GLU A 23 -23.04 -23.25 15.62
C GLU A 23 -21.94 -22.33 15.06
N ALA A 24 -21.60 -22.50 13.77
CA ALA A 24 -20.64 -21.64 13.08
C ALA A 24 -21.12 -20.16 13.04
N ARG A 25 -22.41 -19.93 12.72
CA ARG A 25 -23.02 -18.59 12.77
C ARG A 25 -23.01 -17.98 14.17
N LYS A 26 -23.25 -18.78 15.22
CA LYS A 26 -23.19 -18.30 16.62
C LYS A 26 -21.76 -17.93 17.04
N ARG A 27 -20.75 -18.73 16.68
CA ARG A 27 -19.33 -18.42 16.95
C ARG A 27 -18.88 -17.15 16.24
N MET A 28 -19.22 -17.01 14.95
CA MET A 28 -18.89 -15.83 14.16
C MET A 28 -19.54 -14.56 14.73
N ARG A 29 -20.83 -14.62 15.09
CA ARG A 29 -21.54 -13.48 15.71
C ARG A 29 -20.90 -13.07 17.03
N LYS A 30 -20.50 -14.04 17.87
CA LYS A 30 -19.87 -13.77 19.16
C LYS A 30 -18.50 -13.10 19.00
N GLN A 31 -17.65 -13.62 18.13
CA GLN A 31 -16.30 -13.08 17.89
C GLN A 31 -16.33 -11.64 17.38
N ILE A 32 -17.28 -11.30 16.49
CA ILE A 32 -17.44 -9.95 15.95
C ILE A 32 -18.03 -8.99 17.00
N LEU A 33 -18.99 -9.45 17.82
CA LEU A 33 -19.54 -8.64 18.91
C LEU A 33 -18.51 -8.36 20.01
N ASP A 34 -17.62 -9.32 20.28
CA ASP A 34 -16.53 -9.16 21.24
C ASP A 34 -15.48 -8.14 20.72
N GLU A 35 -15.15 -8.16 19.41
CA GLU A 35 -14.28 -7.15 18.77
C GLU A 35 -14.91 -5.74 18.73
N TYR A 36 -16.22 -5.65 18.45
CA TYR A 36 -16.95 -4.37 18.46
C TYR A 36 -17.12 -3.78 19.86
N SER A 37 -17.34 -4.64 20.87
CA SER A 37 -17.50 -4.20 22.26
C SER A 37 -16.17 -3.72 22.85
N ALA A 38 -15.04 -4.28 22.40
CA ALA A 38 -13.70 -3.83 22.79
C ALA A 38 -13.33 -2.45 22.22
N SER A 39 -13.93 -2.04 21.09
CA SER A 39 -13.65 -0.77 20.41
C SER A 39 -14.69 0.34 20.66
N ALA A 40 -15.82 0.01 21.31
CA ALA A 40 -16.89 0.97 21.63
C ALA A 40 -16.50 2.11 22.59
N PRO A 41 -15.66 1.93 23.63
CA PRO A 41 -15.26 3.02 24.53
C PRO A 41 -14.37 4.07 23.85
N GLU A 42 -13.54 3.69 22.87
CA GLU A 42 -12.68 4.61 22.11
C GLU A 42 -13.49 5.46 21.13
N ILE A 43 -14.53 4.89 20.52
CA ILE A 43 -15.42 5.59 19.57
C ILE A 43 -16.31 6.61 20.30
N LEU A 44 -16.81 6.29 21.50
CA LEU A 44 -17.59 7.22 22.33
C LEU A 44 -16.74 8.40 22.81
N LYS A 45 -15.46 8.17 23.10
CA LYS A 45 -14.51 9.21 23.50
C LYS A 45 -14.14 10.14 22.33
N GLU A 46 -13.98 9.60 21.12
CA GLU A 46 -13.83 10.40 19.88
C GLU A 46 -15.08 11.25 19.58
N TRP A 47 -16.28 10.79 19.95
CA TRP A 47 -17.52 11.52 19.70
C TRP A 47 -17.78 12.65 20.71
N GLU A 48 -17.45 12.47 21.99
CA GLU A 48 -17.58 13.53 23.00
C GLU A 48 -16.53 14.64 22.82
N GLU A 49 -15.35 14.32 22.27
CA GLU A 49 -14.31 15.31 21.93
C GLU A 49 -14.60 16.10 20.63
N MET A 50 -15.56 15.63 19.81
CA MET A 50 -15.92 16.25 18.52
C MET A 50 -17.17 17.13 18.52
N ALA A 51 -17.88 17.28 19.65
CA ALA A 51 -19.05 18.15 19.72
C ALA A 51 -18.62 19.64 19.83
N PRO A 52 -18.95 20.51 18.86
CA PRO A 52 -18.72 21.95 18.99
C PRO A 52 -19.74 22.55 19.96
N VAL A 53 -19.23 23.27 20.96
CA VAL A 53 -20.02 24.18 21.81
C VAL A 53 -20.45 25.38 20.96
N GLY A 54 -21.77 25.62 20.85
CA GLY A 54 -22.35 26.89 20.41
C GLY A 54 -22.93 26.89 18.99
N LEU A 55 -24.22 26.58 18.87
CA LEU A 55 -25.03 26.84 17.68
C LEU A 55 -25.94 28.03 17.98
N GLU A 56 -25.57 29.22 17.51
CA GLU A 56 -26.52 30.31 17.29
C GLU A 56 -26.84 30.42 15.80
N ARG A 57 -28.15 30.50 15.53
CA ARG A 57 -28.79 30.59 14.22
C ARG A 57 -28.32 31.82 13.44
N MET A 58 -28.02 31.65 12.15
CA MET A 58 -28.25 32.70 11.16
C MET A 58 -28.81 32.11 9.87
N ASP A 59 -29.89 32.74 9.40
CA ASP A 59 -30.69 32.40 8.24
C ASP A 59 -29.96 32.64 6.92
N ALA A 60 -30.30 31.81 5.93
CA ALA A 60 -29.80 31.91 4.55
C ALA A 60 -30.44 33.06 3.77
N PRO A 61 -29.73 33.70 2.82
CA PRO A 61 -30.36 34.45 1.74
C PRO A 61 -30.26 33.74 0.38
N THR A 62 -31.34 33.93 -0.34
CA THR A 62 -31.74 33.41 -1.64
C THR A 62 -30.93 33.94 -2.82
N LEU A 63 -30.79 33.12 -3.85
CA LEU A 63 -30.27 33.46 -5.18
C LEU A 63 -31.14 34.49 -5.93
N SER A 64 -30.50 35.39 -6.67
CA SER A 64 -31.09 36.19 -7.74
C SER A 64 -30.10 36.41 -8.88
N THR A 65 -30.66 36.40 -10.09
CA THR A 65 -30.09 36.37 -11.44
C THR A 65 -29.41 37.66 -11.94
N SER A 66 -28.47 37.43 -12.86
CA SER A 66 -28.04 38.26 -14.01
C SER A 66 -27.26 39.57 -13.74
N GLN A 67 -26.03 39.64 -14.29
CA GLN A 67 -25.68 40.55 -15.39
C GLN A 67 -24.34 40.18 -16.03
N LYS A 68 -24.30 40.33 -17.36
CA LYS A 68 -23.21 40.03 -18.30
C LYS A 68 -22.31 41.27 -18.49
N GLU A 69 -21.08 40.98 -18.94
CA GLU A 69 -20.16 41.82 -19.72
C GLU A 69 -19.38 42.92 -18.98
N ASP A 70 -18.07 42.70 -18.82
CA ASP A 70 -17.08 43.59 -19.42
C ASP A 70 -15.74 42.88 -19.66
N LEU A 71 -15.23 43.05 -20.88
CA LEU A 71 -13.98 42.55 -21.44
C LEU A 71 -12.82 43.50 -21.10
N MET A 72 -11.73 42.99 -20.53
CA MET A 72 -10.31 43.23 -20.92
C MET A 72 -9.36 42.61 -19.86
N PRO A 73 -8.14 42.18 -20.25
CA PRO A 73 -7.38 41.17 -19.54
C PRO A 73 -6.59 41.80 -18.40
N ASN A 74 -7.07 41.64 -17.17
CA ASN A 74 -6.21 41.89 -16.02
C ASN A 74 -5.20 40.74 -15.92
N ALA A 75 -3.94 41.14 -15.98
CA ALA A 75 -2.77 40.32 -15.76
C ALA A 75 -3.04 39.29 -14.67
N MET A 76 -2.83 38.00 -15.02
CA MET A 76 -2.64 36.93 -14.06
C MET A 76 -1.49 37.33 -13.13
N THR A 77 -1.84 38.01 -12.04
CA THR A 77 -1.04 38.03 -10.84
C THR A 77 -0.99 36.57 -10.41
N THR A 78 0.18 35.96 -10.63
CA THR A 78 0.48 34.62 -10.17
C THR A 78 0.38 34.64 -8.66
N GLU A 79 -0.76 34.20 -8.12
CA GLU A 79 -0.84 33.80 -6.72
C GLU A 79 0.29 32.79 -6.50
N SER A 80 1.30 33.21 -5.73
CA SER A 80 2.46 32.39 -5.42
C SER A 80 1.98 31.20 -4.60
N SER A 81 1.72 30.07 -5.26
CA SER A 81 1.49 28.81 -4.59
C SER A 81 2.63 28.54 -3.60
N LEU A 82 2.26 28.26 -2.35
CA LEU A 82 3.20 27.96 -1.28
C LEU A 82 4.06 26.75 -1.69
N ARG A 83 5.39 26.93 -1.74
CA ARG A 83 6.32 25.85 -2.06
C ARG A 83 6.80 25.16 -0.80
N GLU A 84 6.33 23.95 -0.56
CA GLU A 84 6.72 23.15 0.58
C GLU A 84 7.60 21.96 0.17
N HIS A 85 8.75 21.82 0.83
CA HIS A 85 9.65 20.68 0.70
C HIS A 85 9.74 19.90 2.01
N TRP A 86 9.87 18.59 1.90
CA TRP A 86 10.01 17.67 3.04
C TRP A 86 11.38 17.01 3.01
N LEU A 87 12.15 17.15 4.09
CA LEU A 87 13.46 16.51 4.25
C LEU A 87 13.34 15.25 5.09
N SER A 88 13.79 14.13 4.52
CA SER A 88 13.94 12.85 5.19
C SER A 88 15.41 12.42 5.17
N VAL A 89 15.90 11.86 6.29
CA VAL A 89 17.30 11.42 6.44
C VAL A 89 17.32 10.07 7.14
N ALA A 90 18.10 9.13 6.62
CA ALA A 90 18.34 7.82 7.24
C ALA A 90 19.64 7.21 6.73
N ILE A 91 20.16 6.20 7.42
CA ILE A 91 21.08 5.24 6.78
C ILE A 91 20.27 4.46 5.76
N ALA A 92 20.78 4.38 4.53
CA ALA A 92 20.13 3.72 3.44
C ALA A 92 20.06 2.21 3.68
N ARG A 93 18.90 1.65 3.37
CA ARG A 93 18.56 0.24 3.62
C ARG A 93 19.08 -0.71 2.54
N HIS A 94 19.28 -0.20 1.33
CA HIS A 94 19.53 -1.00 0.12
C HIS A 94 20.82 -0.62 -0.62
N VAL A 95 21.65 0.27 -0.07
CA VAL A 95 22.88 0.71 -0.75
C VAL A 95 23.99 0.98 0.24
N PHE A 96 25.18 0.47 -0.09
CA PHE A 96 26.38 0.49 0.72
C PHE A 96 27.60 0.82 -0.14
N ALA A 97 28.68 1.27 0.50
CA ALA A 97 29.98 1.41 -0.15
C ALA A 97 30.85 0.18 0.17
N HIS A 98 31.65 -0.27 -0.78
CA HIS A 98 32.61 -1.35 -0.63
C HIS A 98 33.97 -0.92 -1.20
N PRO A 99 35.10 -1.16 -0.52
CA PRO A 99 36.41 -0.71 -0.97
C PRO A 99 36.80 -1.25 -2.35
N ASP A 100 36.48 -2.52 -2.65
CA ASP A 100 36.88 -3.17 -3.90
C ASP A 100 35.84 -3.09 -5.01
N PHE A 101 34.58 -2.78 -4.67
CA PHE A 101 33.44 -2.90 -5.59
C PHE A 101 32.69 -1.58 -5.80
N GLY A 102 33.10 -0.50 -5.14
CA GLY A 102 32.42 0.78 -5.23
C GLY A 102 31.07 0.75 -4.53
N ILE A 103 29.99 1.02 -5.26
CA ILE A 103 28.63 1.02 -4.73
C ILE A 103 28.00 -0.36 -4.90
N VAL A 104 27.56 -0.92 -3.78
CA VAL A 104 26.88 -2.22 -3.71
C VAL A 104 25.45 -2.00 -3.27
N PHE A 105 24.50 -2.51 -4.04
CA PHE A 105 23.10 -2.50 -3.68
C PHE A 105 22.69 -3.82 -3.01
N ALA A 106 21.60 -3.83 -2.26
CA ALA A 106 21.03 -5.01 -1.64
C ALA A 106 19.53 -5.10 -1.95
N ARG A 107 19.09 -6.25 -2.47
CA ARG A 107 17.67 -6.51 -2.74
C ARG A 107 16.89 -6.44 -1.46
N ASP A 108 17.30 -7.32 -0.57
CA ASP A 108 16.68 -7.56 0.70
C ASP A 108 17.54 -6.90 1.77
N PRO A 109 16.89 -6.22 2.70
CA PRO A 109 17.56 -5.42 3.70
C PRO A 109 18.09 -6.30 4.83
N PHE A 110 19.30 -6.01 5.27
CA PHE A 110 19.97 -6.69 6.38
C PHE A 110 20.56 -5.68 7.35
N ASP A 111 20.82 -6.13 8.58
CA ASP A 111 21.37 -5.27 9.62
C ASP A 111 22.82 -4.83 9.31
N LEU A 112 23.23 -3.71 9.90
CA LEU A 112 24.55 -3.11 9.72
C LEU A 112 25.68 -4.01 10.25
N THR A 113 25.37 -4.87 11.22
CA THR A 113 26.33 -5.87 11.72
C THR A 113 26.63 -6.93 10.65
N THR A 114 25.62 -7.33 9.89
CA THR A 114 25.72 -8.25 8.76
C THR A 114 26.43 -7.55 7.61
N ALA A 115 26.10 -6.29 7.33
CA ALA A 115 26.78 -5.48 6.32
C ALA A 115 28.30 -5.45 6.56
N GLU A 116 28.72 -5.21 7.81
CA GLU A 116 30.13 -5.18 8.20
C GLU A 116 30.86 -6.51 7.93
N ARG A 117 30.21 -7.66 8.15
CA ARG A 117 30.80 -8.99 7.85
C ARG A 117 31.14 -9.17 6.38
N TYR A 118 30.44 -8.47 5.48
CA TYR A 118 30.68 -8.47 4.04
C TYR A 118 31.52 -7.26 3.58
N GLY A 119 32.13 -6.51 4.50
CA GLY A 119 32.94 -5.33 4.17
C GLY A 119 32.14 -4.13 3.65
N LEU A 120 30.81 -4.14 3.83
CA LEU A 120 29.91 -3.09 3.37
C LEU A 120 29.84 -1.95 4.38
N ARG A 121 30.09 -0.74 3.91
CA ARG A 121 30.06 0.49 4.70
C ARG A 121 28.73 1.23 4.53
N PRO A 122 28.07 1.67 5.62
CA PRO A 122 26.76 2.31 5.53
C PRO A 122 26.82 3.66 4.79
N ILE A 123 25.80 3.93 3.99
CA ILE A 123 25.60 5.22 3.31
C ILE A 123 24.39 5.92 3.92
N ILE A 124 24.48 7.22 4.18
CA ILE A 124 23.34 8.06 4.56
C ILE A 124 22.65 8.54 3.29
N VAL A 125 21.33 8.37 3.24
CA VAL A 125 20.45 8.98 2.23
C VAL A 125 19.74 10.19 2.80
N TYR A 126 19.77 11.28 2.05
CA TYR A 126 18.99 12.48 2.26
C TYR A 126 17.98 12.59 1.12
N SER A 127 16.70 12.75 1.43
CA SER A 127 15.66 12.90 0.43
C SER A 127 14.94 14.21 0.63
N VAL A 128 14.93 15.05 -0.40
CA VAL A 128 14.09 16.25 -0.45
C VAL A 128 12.94 15.97 -1.40
N THR A 129 11.73 15.99 -0.86
CA THR A 129 10.48 15.68 -1.59
C THR A 129 9.61 16.91 -1.66
N VAL A 130 8.99 17.16 -2.82
CA VAL A 130 7.95 18.18 -2.98
C VAL A 130 6.67 17.66 -2.33
N ALA A 131 6.08 18.46 -1.43
CA ALA A 131 4.87 18.08 -0.70
C ALA A 131 3.74 17.69 -1.66
N ASP A 132 3.05 16.60 -1.32
CA ASP A 132 1.85 16.07 -2.01
C ASP A 132 1.97 15.65 -3.50
N ILE A 133 3.07 15.99 -4.20
CA ILE A 133 3.25 15.68 -5.63
C ILE A 133 4.20 14.48 -5.84
N GLY A 134 5.00 14.15 -4.82
CA GLY A 134 5.85 12.96 -4.81
C GLY A 134 7.11 13.04 -5.68
N LEU A 135 7.35 14.19 -6.33
CA LEU A 135 8.62 14.55 -6.96
C LEU A 135 9.70 14.68 -5.88
N ARG A 136 10.90 14.14 -6.14
CA ARG A 136 11.97 14.09 -5.14
C ARG A 136 13.35 14.06 -5.77
N HIS A 137 14.36 14.37 -4.96
CA HIS A 137 15.76 14.12 -5.26
C HIS A 137 16.42 13.47 -4.04
N LEU A 138 17.21 12.43 -4.28
CA LEU A 138 18.05 11.77 -3.29
C LEU A 138 19.50 12.29 -3.37
N ALA A 139 20.11 12.50 -2.22
CA ALA A 139 21.55 12.72 -2.08
C ALA A 139 22.12 11.71 -1.08
N PHE A 140 23.42 11.43 -1.21
CA PHE A 140 24.11 10.38 -0.47
C PHE A 140 25.44 10.88 0.09
N SER A 141 25.80 10.38 1.28
CA SER A 141 27.12 10.58 1.89
C SER A 141 27.54 9.35 2.69
N ALA A 142 28.84 9.18 2.93
CA ALA A 142 29.34 8.09 3.77
C ALA A 142 28.90 8.31 5.22
N ALA A 143 28.50 7.25 5.93
CA ALA A 143 28.06 7.40 7.32
C ALA A 143 29.19 7.86 8.26
N GLU A 144 30.45 7.55 7.93
CA GLU A 144 31.64 7.99 8.68
C GLU A 144 31.98 9.47 8.44
N LYS A 145 31.49 10.04 7.33
CA LYS A 145 31.69 11.44 6.96
C LYS A 145 30.37 12.03 6.45
N PRO A 146 29.37 12.20 7.35
CA PRO A 146 28.05 12.69 6.98
C PRO A 146 28.15 14.10 6.41
N SER A 147 27.39 14.37 5.34
CA SER A 147 27.20 15.74 4.85
C SER A 147 26.32 16.54 5.81
N SER A 148 26.62 17.83 6.00
CA SER A 148 25.73 18.73 6.72
C SER A 148 24.36 18.81 6.04
N PHE A 149 23.27 18.86 6.82
CA PHE A 149 21.93 19.09 6.26
C PHE A 149 21.88 20.36 5.43
N LEU A 150 22.57 21.41 5.86
CA LEU A 150 22.58 22.69 5.17
C LEU A 150 23.29 22.59 3.81
N ASN A 151 24.37 21.81 3.70
CA ASN A 151 25.03 21.56 2.41
C ASN A 151 24.12 20.85 1.45
N VAL A 152 23.55 19.74 1.91
CA VAL A 152 22.66 18.93 1.09
C VAL A 152 21.48 19.78 0.59
N LEU A 153 20.84 20.55 1.47
CA LEU A 153 19.71 21.41 1.07
C LEU A 153 20.12 22.49 0.08
N GLN A 154 21.21 23.22 0.35
CA GLN A 154 21.70 24.27 -0.52
C GLN A 154 22.10 23.73 -1.90
N ASP A 155 22.79 22.59 -1.95
CA ASP A 155 23.23 21.96 -3.19
C ASP A 155 22.04 21.46 -3.99
N LEU A 156 21.09 20.77 -3.35
CA LEU A 156 19.88 20.27 -4.00
C LEU A 156 19.00 21.41 -4.52
N TRP A 157 18.82 22.50 -3.78
CA TRP A 157 18.05 23.66 -4.26
C TRP A 157 18.74 24.39 -5.42
N ARG A 158 20.07 24.33 -5.54
CA ARG A 158 20.79 24.92 -6.69
C ARG A 158 20.79 24.00 -7.92
N THR A 159 20.99 22.71 -7.71
CA THR A 159 21.34 21.77 -8.79
C THR A 159 20.15 20.96 -9.27
N SER A 160 19.12 20.74 -8.45
CA SER A 160 17.99 19.90 -8.83
C SER A 160 16.92 20.69 -9.58
N PRO A 161 16.69 20.44 -10.88
CA PRO A 161 15.61 21.12 -11.60
C PRO A 161 14.24 20.76 -11.01
N VAL A 162 14.10 19.54 -10.49
CA VAL A 162 12.86 18.98 -9.95
C VAL A 162 12.32 19.76 -8.74
N LEU A 163 13.21 20.26 -7.89
CA LEU A 163 12.84 21.02 -6.69
C LEU A 163 12.45 22.47 -6.98
N ARG A 164 12.72 22.97 -8.20
CA ARG A 164 12.43 24.35 -8.62
C ARG A 164 13.01 25.41 -7.65
N GLY A 165 14.15 25.10 -7.04
CA GLY A 165 14.89 26.04 -6.20
C GLY A 165 14.51 26.03 -4.72
N ARG A 166 14.64 27.19 -4.09
CA ARG A 166 14.35 27.39 -2.67
C ARG A 166 12.83 27.31 -2.38
N PRO A 167 12.38 26.53 -1.37
CA PRO A 167 10.99 26.49 -0.92
C PRO A 167 10.63 27.68 0.00
N ASP A 168 9.35 27.86 0.24
CA ASP A 168 8.82 28.73 1.31
C ASP A 168 8.87 28.01 2.66
N VAL A 169 8.53 26.72 2.68
CA VAL A 169 8.49 25.89 3.89
C VAL A 169 9.37 24.65 3.72
N LEU A 170 10.19 24.35 4.73
CA LEU A 170 10.91 23.10 4.87
C LEU A 170 10.38 22.33 6.09
N LYS A 171 9.77 21.18 5.83
CA LYS A 171 9.28 20.29 6.87
C LYS A 171 10.31 19.21 7.20
N ILE A 172 10.56 19.01 8.49
CA ILE A 172 11.53 18.03 9.01
C ILE A 172 10.94 17.16 10.12
N SER A 173 11.62 16.07 10.45
CA SER A 173 11.27 15.28 11.64
C SER A 173 11.81 15.91 12.93
N ARG A 174 11.21 15.57 14.07
CA ARG A 174 11.75 15.92 15.41
C ARG A 174 13.17 15.38 15.63
N ASN A 175 13.55 14.28 14.97
CA ASN A 175 14.89 13.72 15.08
C ASN A 175 15.92 14.60 14.36
N VAL A 176 15.58 15.10 13.17
CA VAL A 176 16.43 16.04 12.41
C VAL A 176 16.57 17.36 13.16
N GLU A 177 15.48 17.87 13.74
CA GLU A 177 15.50 19.09 14.56
C GLU A 177 16.44 18.95 15.76
N ARG A 178 16.31 17.85 16.52
CA ARG A 178 17.18 17.56 17.67
C ARG A 178 18.64 17.32 17.27
N ALA A 179 18.87 16.72 16.11
CA ALA A 179 20.20 16.44 15.60
C ALA A 179 20.94 17.72 15.16
N CYS A 180 20.21 18.75 14.73
CA CYS A 180 20.77 20.04 14.32
C CYS A 180 19.87 21.21 14.79
N PRO A 181 19.98 21.65 16.06
CA PRO A 181 19.14 22.73 16.60
C PRO A 181 19.32 24.06 15.87
N GLU A 182 20.49 24.31 15.28
CA GLU A 182 20.82 25.52 14.53
C GLU A 182 20.12 25.59 13.16
N LEU A 183 19.57 24.47 12.67
CA LEU A 183 18.95 24.39 11.35
C LEU A 183 17.77 25.36 11.18
N ALA A 184 17.02 25.64 12.24
CA ALA A 184 15.89 26.57 12.19
C ALA A 184 16.35 28.01 11.89
N GLU A 185 17.43 28.45 12.54
CA GLU A 185 17.98 29.80 12.31
C GLU A 185 18.66 29.88 10.93
N CYS A 186 19.38 28.83 10.52
CA CYS A 186 19.95 28.76 9.17
C CYS A 186 18.87 28.78 8.08
N ALA A 187 17.78 28.02 8.25
CA ALA A 187 16.66 28.02 7.31
C ALA A 187 16.04 29.42 7.20
N LYS A 188 15.84 30.10 8.34
CA LYS A 188 15.33 31.47 8.39
C LYS A 188 16.25 32.47 7.67
N GLN A 189 17.56 32.35 7.82
CA GLN A 189 18.54 33.18 7.09
C GLN A 189 18.51 32.94 5.58
N LEU A 190 18.14 31.74 5.14
CA LEU A 190 17.86 31.44 3.74
C LEU A 190 16.47 31.90 3.27
N GLY A 191 15.64 32.45 4.17
CA GLY A 191 14.26 32.87 3.87
C GLY A 191 13.26 31.71 3.83
N VAL A 192 13.59 30.57 4.44
CA VAL A 192 12.76 29.35 4.49
C VAL A 192 12.18 29.19 5.89
N GLN A 193 10.88 29.00 6.00
CA GLN A 193 10.23 28.64 7.25
C GLN A 193 10.45 27.17 7.55
N LEU A 194 11.04 26.85 8.70
CA LEU A 194 11.18 25.46 9.15
C LEU A 194 9.96 25.04 9.95
N THR A 195 9.38 23.89 9.60
CA THR A 195 8.28 23.26 10.35
C THR A 195 8.67 21.85 10.77
N VAL A 196 8.20 21.44 11.94
CA VAL A 196 8.47 20.10 12.48
C VAL A 196 7.21 19.26 12.33
N ALA A 197 7.34 18.10 11.71
CA ALA A 197 6.24 17.17 11.53
C ALA A 197 5.69 16.70 12.90
N ASP A 198 4.37 16.68 13.02
CA ASP A 198 3.71 16.10 14.19
C ASP A 198 3.86 14.56 14.17
N GLY A 199 3.90 13.93 15.34
CA GLY A 199 4.04 12.47 15.48
C GLY A 199 2.86 11.70 14.89
N LYS A 200 1.71 12.36 14.65
CA LYS A 200 0.53 11.80 13.99
C LYS A 200 0.50 12.06 12.47
N ASP A 201 1.52 12.70 11.91
CA ASP A 201 1.58 13.01 10.48
C ASP A 201 1.90 11.76 9.65
N LYS A 202 0.83 11.05 9.25
CA LYS A 202 0.91 9.84 8.43
C LYS A 202 1.56 10.07 7.07
N LYS A 203 1.40 11.27 6.49
CA LYS A 203 1.99 11.61 5.19
C LYS A 203 3.51 11.73 5.34
N PHE A 204 3.96 12.43 6.36
CA PHE A 204 5.39 12.57 6.63
C PHE A 204 6.07 11.23 6.94
N ALA A 205 5.43 10.39 7.77
CA ALA A 205 5.92 9.05 8.07
C ALA A 205 6.02 8.15 6.81
N ALA A 206 5.09 8.31 5.85
CA ALA A 206 5.14 7.56 4.60
C ALA A 206 6.34 7.95 3.71
N ILE A 207 6.79 9.21 3.75
CA ILE A 207 7.93 9.68 2.92
C ILE A 207 9.18 8.86 3.20
N LEU A 208 9.50 8.58 4.46
CA LEU A 208 10.71 7.83 4.81
C LEU A 208 10.68 6.42 4.22
N ARG A 209 9.54 5.73 4.25
CA ARG A 209 9.35 4.45 3.56
C ARG A 209 9.55 4.60 2.05
N TYR A 210 8.98 5.65 1.46
CA TYR A 210 9.19 5.96 0.04
C TYR A 210 10.64 6.31 -0.31
N THR A 211 11.39 6.93 0.60
CA THR A 211 12.82 7.22 0.41
C THR A 211 13.60 5.93 0.24
N HIS A 212 13.39 4.92 1.10
CA HIS A 212 14.05 3.62 0.95
C HIS A 212 13.64 2.90 -0.32
N LYS A 213 12.35 2.94 -0.68
CA LYS A 213 11.87 2.39 -1.96
C LYS A 213 12.54 3.07 -3.16
N ALA A 214 12.66 4.40 -3.14
CA ALA A 214 13.28 5.17 -4.21
C ALA A 214 14.78 4.85 -4.39
N VAL A 215 15.50 4.50 -3.32
CA VAL A 215 16.89 4.01 -3.41
C VAL A 215 16.94 2.69 -4.18
N LEU A 216 16.00 1.78 -3.95
CA LEU A 216 15.93 0.52 -4.69
C LEU A 216 15.49 0.74 -6.15
N GLU A 217 14.55 1.66 -6.41
CA GLU A 217 14.18 2.05 -7.79
C GLU A 217 15.35 2.66 -8.56
N LEU A 218 16.27 3.36 -7.87
CA LEU A 218 17.49 3.87 -8.47
C LEU A 218 18.37 2.72 -9.00
N PHE A 219 18.53 1.63 -8.24
CA PHE A 219 19.24 0.44 -8.72
C PHE A 219 18.68 -0.08 -10.04
N TRP A 220 17.36 -0.31 -10.11
CA TRP A 220 16.70 -0.82 -11.32
C TRP A 220 16.87 0.11 -12.53
N SER A 221 16.85 1.42 -12.31
CA SER A 221 17.08 2.37 -13.41
C SER A 221 18.52 2.33 -13.95
N ILE A 222 19.48 2.01 -13.10
CA ILE A 222 20.91 1.98 -13.46
C ILE A 222 21.27 0.62 -14.06
N SER A 223 20.81 -0.47 -13.46
CA SER A 223 21.16 -1.84 -13.86
C SER A 223 20.63 -2.21 -15.23
N VAL A 224 19.60 -1.54 -15.75
CA VAL A 224 19.10 -1.73 -17.12
C VAL A 224 20.05 -1.14 -18.18
N SER A 225 20.91 -0.18 -17.81
CA SER A 225 21.82 0.49 -18.74
C SER A 225 23.18 -0.22 -18.78
N LYS A 226 23.44 -1.01 -19.83
CA LYS A 226 24.72 -1.72 -20.02
C LYS A 226 25.93 -0.79 -19.86
N GLY A 227 26.86 -1.17 -18.98
CA GLY A 227 28.15 -0.51 -18.82
C GLY A 227 28.19 0.64 -17.82
N THR A 228 27.14 0.84 -17.02
CA THR A 228 27.16 1.83 -15.93
C THR A 228 27.91 1.24 -14.73
N THR A 229 29.04 1.83 -14.36
CA THR A 229 29.76 1.47 -13.12
C THR A 229 29.57 2.57 -12.09
N LEU A 230 29.26 2.19 -10.86
CA LEU A 230 29.12 3.12 -9.73
C LEU A 230 30.28 2.88 -8.78
N ASN A 231 31.40 3.56 -9.01
CA ASN A 231 32.62 3.34 -8.25
C ASN A 231 32.65 4.19 -6.96
N SER A 232 31.82 5.22 -6.89
CA SER A 232 31.83 6.18 -5.79
C SER A 232 30.45 6.71 -5.43
N ILE A 233 30.35 7.34 -4.25
CA ILE A 233 29.15 8.05 -3.82
C ILE A 233 28.84 9.24 -4.74
N ALA A 234 29.86 9.83 -5.38
CA ALA A 234 29.66 10.88 -6.37
C ALA A 234 28.92 10.35 -7.61
N ASP A 235 29.28 9.16 -8.09
CA ASP A 235 28.59 8.49 -9.20
C ASP A 235 27.14 8.18 -8.82
N LEU A 236 26.91 7.71 -7.59
CA LEU A 236 25.57 7.45 -7.06
C LEU A 236 24.71 8.72 -7.00
N ASN A 237 25.27 9.84 -6.56
CA ASN A 237 24.60 11.14 -6.55
C ASN A 237 24.28 11.64 -7.98
N ALA A 238 25.19 11.46 -8.93
CA ALA A 238 24.95 11.82 -10.34
C ALA A 238 23.81 10.96 -10.95
N ALA A 239 23.79 9.67 -10.64
CA ALA A 239 22.70 8.78 -11.07
C ALA A 239 21.36 9.17 -10.44
N ALA A 240 21.36 9.56 -9.15
CA ALA A 240 20.17 10.04 -8.45
C ALA A 240 19.58 11.32 -9.07
N LEU A 241 20.43 12.25 -9.51
CA LEU A 241 20.01 13.44 -10.25
C LEU A 241 19.36 13.07 -11.59
N SER A 242 20.02 12.22 -12.38
CA SER A 242 19.49 11.75 -13.67
C SER A 242 18.13 11.06 -13.50
N LYS A 243 17.99 10.21 -12.48
CA LYS A 243 16.73 9.54 -12.15
C LYS A 243 15.64 10.53 -11.75
N ALA A 244 15.95 11.51 -10.90
CA ALA A 244 14.99 12.53 -10.50
C ALA A 244 14.46 13.32 -11.71
N GLU A 245 15.33 13.70 -12.64
CA GLU A 245 14.94 14.39 -13.88
C GLU A 245 14.10 13.51 -14.82
N SER A 246 14.46 12.22 -14.94
CA SER A 246 13.67 11.25 -15.71
C SER A 246 12.27 11.09 -15.12
N ASP A 247 12.16 10.91 -13.80
CA ASP A 247 10.88 10.74 -13.11
C ASP A 247 10.00 11.97 -13.23
N ALA A 248 10.59 13.17 -13.09
CA ALA A 248 9.85 14.41 -13.24
C ALA A 248 9.31 14.58 -14.67
N ARG A 249 10.10 14.25 -15.69
CA ARG A 249 9.64 14.24 -17.09
C ARG A 249 8.49 13.25 -17.29
N TYR A 250 8.68 12.01 -16.87
CA TYR A 250 7.70 10.94 -17.05
C TYR A 250 6.35 11.24 -16.36
N ARG A 251 6.39 11.81 -15.14
CA ARG A 251 5.18 12.25 -14.41
C ARG A 251 4.50 13.45 -15.05
N SER A 252 5.27 14.46 -15.47
CA SER A 252 4.72 15.67 -16.08
C SER A 252 4.07 15.42 -17.46
N GLN A 253 4.46 14.34 -18.15
CA GLN A 253 3.89 13.94 -19.44
C GLN A 253 2.68 12.99 -19.31
N GLY A 254 2.20 12.71 -18.09
CA GLY A 254 1.07 11.81 -17.87
C GLY A 254 1.34 10.34 -18.25
N GLN A 255 2.60 9.96 -18.46
CA GLN A 255 2.99 8.59 -18.81
C GLN A 255 3.05 7.68 -17.57
N HIS A 256 3.05 8.27 -16.37
CA HIS A 256 3.02 7.53 -15.10
C HIS A 256 1.58 7.10 -14.76
N ARG A 257 1.40 5.87 -14.24
CA ARG A 257 0.10 5.30 -13.77
C ARG A 257 -0.58 6.08 -12.63
N SER A 258 0.00 7.19 -12.19
CA SER A 258 -0.63 8.10 -11.23
C SER A 258 -1.77 8.82 -11.93
N GLY A 259 -2.96 8.83 -11.34
CA GLY A 259 -4.16 9.42 -11.94
C GLY A 259 -3.93 10.85 -12.47
N ARG A 260 -4.77 11.25 -13.43
CA ARG A 260 -4.69 12.52 -14.19
C ARG A 260 -4.36 13.74 -13.32
N GLU A 261 -4.96 13.84 -12.13
CA GLU A 261 -4.72 14.93 -11.17
C GLU A 261 -3.26 15.04 -10.72
N ALA A 262 -2.58 13.92 -10.45
CA ALA A 262 -1.19 13.93 -10.01
C ALA A 262 -0.23 14.33 -11.15
N ALA A 263 -0.57 13.98 -12.40
CA ALA A 263 0.18 14.43 -13.58
C ALA A 263 0.01 15.94 -13.81
N GLU A 264 -1.22 16.46 -13.67
CA GLU A 264 -1.52 17.89 -13.74
C GLU A 264 -0.79 18.69 -12.64
N GLN A 265 -0.77 18.18 -11.40
CA GLN A 265 0.00 18.79 -10.30
C GLN A 265 1.51 18.77 -10.56
N ALA A 266 2.06 17.67 -11.06
CA ALA A 266 3.47 17.58 -11.42
C ALA A 266 3.83 18.52 -12.57
N GLN A 267 2.96 18.63 -13.58
CA GLN A 267 3.13 19.57 -14.69
C GLN A 267 3.07 21.02 -14.20
N ALA A 268 2.10 21.37 -13.36
CA ALA A 268 1.98 22.70 -12.77
C ALA A 268 3.22 23.06 -11.94
N TRP A 269 3.72 22.13 -11.13
CA TRP A 269 4.97 22.32 -10.38
C TRP A 269 6.17 22.53 -11.31
N MET A 270 6.30 21.70 -12.33
CA MET A 270 7.40 21.83 -13.29
C MET A 270 7.27 23.11 -14.14
N ALA A 271 6.10 23.71 -14.28
CA ALA A 271 5.93 25.01 -14.94
C ALA A 271 6.38 26.21 -14.06
N LEU A 272 6.58 26.01 -12.76
CA LEU A 272 7.01 27.08 -11.86
C LEU A 272 8.42 27.58 -12.20
N PRO A 273 8.69 28.90 -12.08
CA PRO A 273 10.04 29.43 -12.24
C PRO A 273 10.95 28.92 -11.12
N VAL A 274 12.22 28.65 -11.45
CA VAL A 274 13.23 28.29 -10.46
C VAL A 274 13.49 29.49 -9.54
N ARG A 275 13.39 29.28 -8.23
CA ARG A 275 13.73 30.29 -7.21
C ARG A 275 15.19 30.14 -6.78
N PRO A 276 16.12 31.01 -7.22
CA PRO A 276 17.52 30.88 -6.85
C PRO A 276 17.73 31.10 -5.35
N LEU A 277 18.78 30.49 -4.82
CA LEU A 277 19.23 30.75 -3.46
C LEU A 277 20.10 32.01 -3.47
N ALA A 278 19.62 33.10 -2.86
CA ALA A 278 20.29 34.39 -2.92
C ALA A 278 21.62 34.43 -2.11
N ASN A 279 21.66 33.72 -0.99
CA ASN A 279 22.80 33.69 -0.08
C ASN A 279 23.30 32.26 0.12
N THR A 280 24.59 32.12 0.37
CA THR A 280 25.22 30.85 0.77
C THR A 280 25.59 30.93 2.24
N LEU A 281 25.12 29.97 3.03
CA LEU A 281 25.49 29.86 4.43
C LEU A 281 26.70 28.93 4.62
N PRO A 282 27.46 29.09 5.74
CA PRO A 282 28.59 28.23 6.05
C PRO A 282 28.22 26.76 6.00
N GLN A 283 29.08 25.99 5.34
CA GLN A 283 28.78 24.62 4.93
C GLN A 283 28.94 23.58 6.04
N ASP A 284 29.58 23.94 7.15
CA ASP A 284 30.06 22.97 8.13
C ASP A 284 29.25 22.98 9.43
N VAL A 285 27.95 23.27 9.37
CA VAL A 285 27.07 23.13 10.55
C VAL A 285 27.00 21.64 10.90
N PRO A 286 27.63 21.20 12.01
CA PRO A 286 27.66 19.80 12.36
C PRO A 286 26.28 19.36 12.85
N TRP A 287 25.98 18.08 12.70
CA TRP A 287 24.77 17.49 13.28
C TRP A 287 25.10 16.16 13.92
N LEU A 288 24.33 15.80 14.94
CA LEU A 288 24.56 14.59 15.72
C LEU A 288 23.77 13.42 15.15
N GLY A 289 24.50 12.41 14.67
CA GLY A 289 23.93 11.12 14.34
C GLY A 289 23.34 10.42 15.57
N GLY A 290 22.48 9.42 15.34
CA GLY A 290 21.94 8.61 16.43
C GLY A 290 21.22 7.36 15.93
N LYS A 291 20.76 6.52 16.86
CA LYS A 291 20.04 5.27 16.56
C LYS A 291 18.82 5.46 15.65
N TRP A 292 18.26 6.66 15.62
CA TRP A 292 17.14 7.02 14.76
C TRP A 292 17.45 6.90 13.26
N LEU A 293 18.73 6.99 12.85
CA LEU A 293 19.14 6.86 11.45
C LEU A 293 18.95 5.43 10.89
N HIS A 294 18.99 4.42 11.76
CA HIS A 294 18.84 3.00 11.41
C HIS A 294 17.71 2.35 12.22
N ALA A 295 16.69 3.13 12.60
CA ALA A 295 15.56 2.62 13.37
C ALA A 295 14.80 1.47 12.64
N TRP A 296 14.94 1.40 11.32
CA TRP A 296 14.40 0.34 10.46
C TRP A 296 15.04 -1.04 10.71
N GLU A 297 16.19 -1.13 11.37
CA GLU A 297 16.82 -2.42 11.72
C GLU A 297 15.98 -3.25 12.68
N ASN A 298 15.18 -2.60 13.53
CA ASN A 298 14.33 -3.27 14.52
C ASN A 298 13.24 -4.15 13.87
N ASP A 299 12.91 -3.88 12.61
CA ASP A 299 11.84 -4.53 11.87
C ASP A 299 12.38 -5.52 10.82
N LEU A 300 13.68 -5.84 10.81
CA LEU A 300 14.26 -6.74 9.82
C LEU A 300 13.98 -8.22 10.12
N PRO A 301 13.78 -9.04 9.08
CA PRO A 301 13.80 -10.49 9.22
C PRO A 301 15.22 -10.99 9.52
N PRO A 302 15.36 -12.19 10.10
CA PRO A 302 16.64 -12.90 10.13
C PRO A 302 17.17 -13.06 8.71
N VAL A 303 18.46 -12.81 8.52
CA VAL A 303 19.09 -12.76 7.20
C VAL A 303 19.71 -14.14 6.90
N PRO A 304 19.26 -14.87 5.86
CA PRO A 304 19.96 -16.04 5.31
C PRO A 304 21.39 -15.69 4.88
N ALA A 305 22.19 -16.70 4.51
CA ALA A 305 23.47 -16.43 3.86
C ALA A 305 23.27 -15.53 2.63
N LEU A 306 24.15 -14.54 2.45
CA LEU A 306 24.11 -13.62 1.31
C LEU A 306 25.24 -13.93 0.33
N LYS A 307 24.96 -13.71 -0.96
CA LYS A 307 25.94 -13.74 -2.06
C LYS A 307 25.90 -12.46 -2.87
N MET A 308 27.05 -12.14 -3.47
CA MET A 308 27.22 -10.98 -4.34
C MET A 308 27.12 -11.37 -5.80
N LEU A 309 26.29 -10.65 -6.55
CA LEU A 309 26.13 -10.77 -8.00
C LEU A 309 26.58 -9.50 -8.71
N ASP A 310 26.76 -9.61 -10.02
CA ASP A 310 27.01 -8.50 -10.93
C ASP A 310 25.80 -8.30 -11.85
N ALA A 311 25.20 -7.11 -11.81
CA ALA A 311 24.12 -6.71 -12.68
C ALA A 311 24.60 -5.55 -13.56
N ASN A 312 25.11 -5.90 -14.76
CA ASN A 312 25.57 -4.95 -15.78
C ASN A 312 26.64 -3.93 -15.31
N GLY A 313 27.55 -4.36 -14.42
CA GLY A 313 28.63 -3.52 -13.89
C GLY A 313 28.34 -2.90 -12.51
N VAL A 314 27.17 -3.18 -11.92
CA VAL A 314 26.82 -2.80 -10.54
C VAL A 314 26.73 -4.05 -9.68
N LYS A 315 27.42 -4.05 -8.53
CA LYS A 315 27.33 -5.16 -7.58
C LYS A 315 26.05 -5.12 -6.78
N PHE A 316 25.48 -6.30 -6.54
CA PHE A 316 24.21 -6.45 -5.86
C PHE A 316 24.19 -7.69 -4.94
N MET A 317 23.69 -7.54 -3.72
CA MET A 317 23.59 -8.61 -2.73
C MET A 317 22.20 -9.25 -2.75
N ILE A 318 22.17 -10.58 -2.77
CA ILE A 318 20.96 -11.41 -2.68
C ILE A 318 21.16 -12.58 -1.72
N HIS A 319 20.07 -13.26 -1.33
CA HIS A 319 20.14 -14.47 -0.53
C HIS A 319 20.75 -15.64 -1.33
N ASP A 320 21.61 -16.42 -0.68
CA ASP A 320 22.38 -17.52 -1.28
C ASP A 320 21.46 -18.66 -1.77
N GLU A 321 20.33 -18.88 -1.08
CA GLU A 321 19.28 -19.86 -1.44
C GLU A 321 18.53 -19.53 -2.74
N GLU A 322 18.68 -18.32 -3.30
CA GLU A 322 18.19 -18.02 -4.65
C GLU A 322 19.12 -18.67 -5.69
N GLN A 323 18.93 -19.96 -5.99
CA GLN A 323 19.59 -20.62 -7.12
C GLN A 323 19.43 -19.78 -8.41
N ILE A 324 20.48 -19.80 -9.23
CA ILE A 324 20.65 -19.06 -10.48
C ILE A 324 19.34 -19.12 -11.31
N LEU A 325 18.89 -17.92 -11.69
CA LEU A 325 17.65 -17.62 -12.40
C LEU A 325 17.53 -18.45 -13.70
N ASP A 326 16.50 -19.31 -13.79
CA ASP A 326 15.95 -19.75 -15.07
C ASP A 326 15.17 -18.58 -15.71
N GLU A 327 15.08 -18.56 -17.04
CA GLU A 327 14.56 -17.47 -17.91
C GLU A 327 13.11 -16.99 -17.61
N ASP A 328 12.41 -17.60 -16.66
CA ASP A 328 11.08 -17.22 -16.16
C ASP A 328 11.15 -16.31 -14.91
N GLU A 329 12.05 -15.32 -14.93
CA GLU A 329 12.39 -14.44 -13.81
C GLU A 329 11.18 -13.64 -13.29
N PHE A 330 10.84 -13.85 -12.01
CA PHE A 330 9.84 -13.06 -11.28
C PHE A 330 10.42 -11.68 -10.96
N LEU A 331 9.98 -10.68 -11.72
CA LEU A 331 10.51 -9.33 -11.64
C LEU A 331 10.09 -8.65 -10.33
N PRO A 332 10.85 -7.67 -9.82
CA PRO A 332 10.42 -6.83 -8.69
C PRO A 332 9.03 -6.23 -8.90
N GLU A 333 8.68 -5.92 -10.15
CA GLU A 333 7.36 -5.44 -10.53
C GLU A 333 6.25 -6.46 -10.25
N ASP A 334 6.52 -7.77 -10.43
CA ASP A 334 5.59 -8.84 -10.12
C ASP A 334 5.30 -8.93 -8.60
N PHE A 335 6.31 -8.66 -7.75
CA PHE A 335 6.11 -8.57 -6.30
C PHE A 335 5.19 -7.42 -5.92
N TYR A 336 5.50 -6.21 -6.38
CA TYR A 336 4.71 -5.02 -6.03
C TYR A 336 3.28 -5.12 -6.52
N ASP A 337 3.10 -5.64 -7.74
CA ASP A 337 1.77 -5.77 -8.33
C ASP A 337 0.96 -6.85 -7.62
N SER A 338 1.53 -8.04 -7.37
CA SER A 338 0.83 -9.08 -6.60
C SER A 338 0.51 -8.65 -5.16
N ALA A 339 1.42 -7.96 -4.48
CA ALA A 339 1.18 -7.40 -3.14
C ALA A 339 0.00 -6.41 -3.13
N LYS A 340 -0.07 -5.53 -4.14
CA LYS A 340 -1.16 -4.56 -4.30
C LYS A 340 -2.52 -5.24 -4.42
N LYS A 341 -2.60 -6.37 -5.14
CA LYS A 341 -3.83 -7.17 -5.31
C LYS A 341 -4.19 -7.94 -4.04
N VAL A 342 -3.20 -8.48 -3.34
CA VAL A 342 -3.42 -9.28 -2.12
C VAL A 342 -3.95 -8.44 -0.96
N LYS A 343 -3.47 -7.20 -0.79
CA LYS A 343 -3.82 -6.36 0.36
C LYS A 343 -5.33 -6.16 0.57
N PRO A 344 -6.12 -5.68 -0.42
CA PRO A 344 -7.56 -5.49 -0.23
C PRO A 344 -8.29 -6.82 -0.08
N LEU A 345 -7.81 -7.92 -0.70
CA LEU A 345 -8.39 -9.25 -0.53
C LEU A 345 -8.20 -9.77 0.90
N VAL A 346 -6.98 -9.70 1.45
CA VAL A 346 -6.70 -10.14 2.84
C VAL A 346 -7.50 -9.32 3.85
N ALA A 347 -7.59 -8.01 3.66
CA ALA A 347 -8.33 -7.11 4.56
C ALA A 347 -9.84 -7.41 4.60
N ASN A 348 -10.40 -7.90 3.49
CA ASN A 348 -11.83 -8.20 3.36
C ASN A 348 -12.11 -9.70 3.24
N TRP A 349 -11.11 -10.56 3.47
CA TRP A 349 -11.33 -11.99 3.52
C TRP A 349 -12.23 -12.33 4.71
N PRO A 350 -13.12 -13.34 4.63
CA PRO A 350 -14.00 -13.65 5.75
C PRO A 350 -13.25 -14.01 7.03
N ASN A 351 -12.23 -14.85 6.92
CA ASN A 351 -11.35 -15.25 8.01
C ASN A 351 -10.38 -14.12 8.40
N PRO A 352 -9.98 -14.01 9.68
CA PRO A 352 -8.98 -13.05 10.10
C PRO A 352 -7.60 -13.37 9.48
N PRO A 353 -6.74 -12.35 9.23
CA PRO A 353 -5.44 -12.56 8.58
C PRO A 353 -4.54 -13.61 9.26
N VAL A 354 -4.66 -13.77 10.57
CA VAL A 354 -3.91 -14.80 11.33
C VAL A 354 -4.25 -16.23 10.89
N GLU A 355 -5.51 -16.49 10.54
CA GLU A 355 -5.95 -17.79 10.03
C GLU A 355 -5.44 -18.03 8.60
N ILE A 356 -5.39 -16.98 7.77
CA ILE A 356 -4.81 -17.04 6.42
C ILE A 356 -3.31 -17.37 6.51
N ALA A 357 -2.58 -16.70 7.39
CA ALA A 357 -1.16 -16.97 7.61
C ALA A 357 -0.93 -18.42 8.07
N LYS A 358 -1.71 -18.88 9.06
CA LYS A 358 -1.65 -20.27 9.55
C LYS A 358 -1.96 -21.29 8.45
N ALA A 359 -2.95 -21.00 7.60
CA ALA A 359 -3.33 -21.82 6.45
C ALA A 359 -2.20 -21.99 5.42
N LEU A 360 -1.28 -21.02 5.34
CA LEU A 360 -0.14 -21.01 4.44
C LEU A 360 1.15 -21.56 5.08
N GLY A 361 1.16 -21.79 6.40
CA GLY A 361 2.36 -22.17 7.14
C GLY A 361 3.33 -21.00 7.36
N ILE A 362 2.85 -19.76 7.27
CA ILE A 362 3.63 -18.54 7.51
C ILE A 362 3.12 -17.82 8.77
N THR A 363 3.90 -16.87 9.25
CA THR A 363 3.50 -15.98 10.36
C THR A 363 2.58 -14.86 9.88
N LEU A 364 1.75 -14.34 10.79
CA LEU A 364 0.95 -13.14 10.52
C LEU A 364 1.83 -11.95 10.09
N ARG A 365 3.04 -11.86 10.64
CA ARG A 365 3.99 -10.80 10.30
C ARG A 365 4.43 -10.89 8.84
N GLU A 366 4.80 -12.08 8.37
CA GLU A 366 5.20 -12.30 6.97
C GLU A 366 4.05 -12.00 5.99
N LEU A 367 2.81 -12.39 6.32
CA LEU A 367 1.64 -12.04 5.52
C LEU A 367 1.44 -10.52 5.44
N ASN A 368 1.56 -9.81 6.56
CA ASN A 368 1.41 -8.36 6.61
C ASN A 368 2.53 -7.64 5.85
N TRP A 369 3.76 -8.12 5.94
CA TRP A 369 4.88 -7.59 5.17
C TRP A 369 4.67 -7.75 3.68
N PHE A 370 4.22 -8.92 3.24
CA PHE A 370 3.90 -9.14 1.83
C PHE A 370 2.78 -8.22 1.35
N ALA A 371 1.64 -8.21 2.05
CA ALA A 371 0.50 -7.35 1.70
C ALA A 371 0.82 -5.85 1.79
N GLY A 372 1.79 -5.46 2.64
CA GLY A 372 2.31 -4.11 2.76
C GLY A 372 3.31 -3.73 1.66
N ALA A 373 3.69 -4.66 0.79
CA ALA A 373 4.80 -4.54 -0.15
C ALA A 373 6.15 -4.21 0.54
N GLU A 374 6.35 -4.76 1.73
CA GLU A 374 7.53 -4.54 2.58
C GLU A 374 8.59 -5.63 2.41
N ALA A 375 8.17 -6.88 2.19
CA ALA A 375 9.05 -8.03 1.91
C ALA A 375 8.35 -9.10 1.07
N PRO A 376 9.05 -9.79 0.16
CA PRO A 376 8.49 -10.91 -0.58
C PRO A 376 8.28 -12.13 0.32
N LEU A 377 7.31 -12.98 -0.04
CA LEU A 377 7.23 -14.35 0.47
C LEU A 377 8.12 -15.25 -0.40
N ALA A 378 8.63 -16.31 0.22
CA ALA A 378 9.26 -17.39 -0.52
C ALA A 378 8.32 -17.94 -1.61
N GLN A 379 8.90 -18.40 -2.72
CA GLN A 379 8.17 -18.73 -3.95
C GLN A 379 6.98 -19.67 -3.70
N SER A 380 7.18 -20.70 -2.89
CA SER A 380 6.18 -21.73 -2.64
C SER A 380 4.99 -21.22 -1.82
N GLU A 381 5.26 -20.35 -0.84
CA GLU A 381 4.30 -19.68 0.04
C GLU A 381 3.52 -18.64 -0.76
N ARG A 382 4.21 -17.88 -1.61
CA ARG A 382 3.60 -16.90 -2.50
C ARG A 382 2.65 -17.56 -3.48
N THR A 383 3.06 -18.60 -4.18
CA THR A 383 2.19 -19.34 -5.11
C THR A 383 0.94 -19.87 -4.40
N ARG A 384 1.10 -20.42 -3.18
CA ARG A 384 -0.04 -20.87 -2.36
C ARG A 384 -0.97 -19.73 -1.96
N LEU A 385 -0.43 -18.58 -1.56
CA LEU A 385 -1.21 -17.38 -1.22
C LEU A 385 -1.99 -16.86 -2.42
N LEU A 386 -1.32 -16.65 -3.55
CA LEU A 386 -1.93 -16.13 -4.76
C LEU A 386 -3.02 -17.09 -5.28
N SER A 387 -2.76 -18.39 -5.27
CA SER A 387 -3.78 -19.40 -5.62
C SER A 387 -4.99 -19.37 -4.69
N MET A 388 -4.77 -19.29 -3.37
CA MET A 388 -5.84 -19.22 -2.37
C MET A 388 -6.73 -17.99 -2.54
N LEU A 389 -6.12 -16.84 -2.83
CA LEU A 389 -6.85 -15.57 -2.98
C LEU A 389 -7.42 -15.34 -4.38
N GLY A 390 -6.99 -16.11 -5.38
CA GLY A 390 -7.36 -15.87 -6.76
C GLY A 390 -6.67 -14.68 -7.36
N VAL A 391 -5.36 -14.63 -7.22
CA VAL A 391 -4.52 -13.64 -7.87
C VAL A 391 -3.66 -14.38 -8.89
N GLU A 392 -3.83 -14.06 -10.17
CA GLU A 392 -3.21 -14.79 -11.28
C GLU A 392 -2.37 -13.85 -12.14
N LYS A 393 -1.21 -14.33 -12.60
CA LYS A 393 -0.34 -13.57 -13.52
C LYS A 393 -0.92 -13.68 -14.92
N ARG A 394 -1.14 -12.54 -15.59
CA ARG A 394 -1.63 -12.52 -16.97
C ARG A 394 -0.47 -12.81 -17.93
N ASN A 395 -0.61 -13.85 -18.75
CA ASN A 395 0.43 -14.43 -19.62
C ASN A 395 1.14 -13.46 -20.59
N PHE A 396 0.63 -12.25 -20.81
CA PHE A 396 1.14 -11.34 -21.85
C PHE A 396 1.64 -9.98 -21.34
N HIS A 397 1.40 -9.60 -20.07
CA HIS A 397 1.62 -8.21 -19.63
C HIS A 397 2.30 -8.04 -18.27
N SER A 398 2.89 -9.08 -17.68
CA SER A 398 3.56 -9.00 -16.35
C SER A 398 2.74 -8.27 -15.27
N TYR A 399 1.41 -8.39 -15.32
CA TYR A 399 0.49 -7.87 -14.32
C TYR A 399 -0.32 -9.01 -13.71
N TYR A 400 -0.75 -8.80 -12.47
CA TYR A 400 -1.61 -9.68 -11.70
C TYR A 400 -3.04 -9.19 -11.74
N ASP A 401 -3.95 -10.10 -12.03
CA ASP A 401 -5.39 -9.86 -11.98
C ASP A 401 -6.00 -10.63 -10.79
N CYS A 402 -6.99 -10.03 -10.14
CA CYS A 402 -7.84 -10.73 -9.20
C CYS A 402 -8.89 -11.50 -10.01
N VAL A 403 -8.80 -12.82 -9.99
CA VAL A 403 -9.71 -13.73 -10.68
C VAL A 403 -10.63 -14.33 -9.62
N GLY A 404 -11.93 -14.04 -9.75
CA GLY A 404 -12.95 -14.72 -8.98
C GLY A 404 -12.92 -16.25 -9.18
N PRO A 405 -13.82 -17.01 -8.55
CA PRO A 405 -14.90 -16.57 -7.68
C PRO A 405 -14.45 -16.56 -6.21
N CYS A 406 -14.97 -15.63 -5.43
CA CYS A 406 -14.70 -15.57 -3.98
C CYS A 406 -15.85 -14.93 -3.20
N VAL A 407 -15.83 -15.14 -1.88
CA VAL A 407 -16.61 -14.37 -0.91
C VAL A 407 -15.71 -13.41 -0.18
N LEU A 408 -16.13 -12.14 -0.10
CA LEU A 408 -15.50 -11.14 0.76
C LEU A 408 -16.51 -10.61 1.78
N VAL A 409 -16.00 -10.08 2.88
CA VAL A 409 -16.76 -9.36 3.90
C VAL A 409 -16.33 -7.91 3.88
N ALA A 410 -17.28 -6.98 3.70
CA ALA A 410 -17.00 -5.55 3.67
C ALA A 410 -16.65 -5.00 5.06
N LYS A 411 -15.42 -5.27 5.52
CA LYS A 411 -14.90 -4.85 6.84
C LYS A 411 -14.38 -3.42 6.82
N SER A 412 -13.92 -2.95 5.67
CA SER A 412 -13.34 -1.61 5.50
C SER A 412 -13.60 -1.07 4.09
N GLN A 413 -13.28 0.21 3.87
CA GLN A 413 -13.42 0.84 2.55
C GLN A 413 -12.58 0.17 1.46
N SER A 414 -11.51 -0.56 1.82
CA SER A 414 -10.69 -1.31 0.85
C SER A 414 -11.47 -2.39 0.08
N VAL A 415 -12.68 -2.76 0.51
CA VAL A 415 -13.55 -3.67 -0.24
C VAL A 415 -13.90 -3.13 -1.63
N THR A 416 -13.90 -1.80 -1.81
CA THR A 416 -14.18 -1.20 -3.12
C THR A 416 -13.01 -1.40 -4.09
N GLU A 417 -11.78 -1.37 -3.60
CA GLU A 417 -10.58 -1.71 -4.39
C GLU A 417 -10.60 -3.18 -4.81
N ALA A 418 -10.94 -4.10 -3.88
CA ALA A 418 -11.11 -5.52 -4.20
C ALA A 418 -12.22 -5.74 -5.24
N TYR A 419 -13.35 -5.05 -5.09
CA TYR A 419 -14.45 -5.12 -6.06
C TYR A 419 -14.02 -4.62 -7.44
N GLU A 420 -13.34 -3.48 -7.52
CA GLU A 420 -12.85 -2.93 -8.79
C GLU A 420 -11.90 -3.90 -9.49
N ASP A 421 -10.98 -4.51 -8.75
CA ASP A 421 -10.04 -5.49 -9.30
C ASP A 421 -10.75 -6.76 -9.80
N ILE A 422 -11.65 -7.35 -8.99
CA ILE A 422 -12.40 -8.57 -9.37
C ILE A 422 -13.38 -8.30 -10.52
N SER A 423 -13.94 -7.09 -10.58
CA SER A 423 -14.86 -6.68 -11.65
C SER A 423 -14.16 -6.26 -12.95
N CYS A 424 -12.83 -6.36 -13.03
CA CYS A 424 -12.03 -5.87 -14.16
C CYS A 424 -12.30 -4.39 -14.49
N GLY A 425 -12.42 -3.53 -13.46
CA GLY A 425 -12.79 -2.14 -13.66
C GLY A 425 -14.24 -1.98 -14.12
N GLY A 426 -15.15 -2.78 -13.55
CA GLY A 426 -16.60 -2.70 -13.79
C GLY A 426 -17.08 -3.28 -15.12
N ASP A 427 -16.29 -4.12 -15.79
CA ASP A 427 -16.72 -4.91 -16.96
C ASP A 427 -17.66 -6.07 -16.54
N LEU A 428 -18.81 -5.69 -15.99
CA LEU A 428 -19.74 -6.56 -15.30
C LEU A 428 -20.87 -7.04 -16.21
N LYS A 429 -21.08 -8.36 -16.21
CA LYS A 429 -22.30 -8.97 -16.75
C LYS A 429 -23.51 -8.57 -15.89
N PHE A 430 -23.34 -8.60 -14.57
CA PHE A 430 -24.35 -8.15 -13.60
C PHE A 430 -23.72 -7.78 -12.26
N SER A 431 -24.41 -6.93 -11.49
CA SER A 431 -24.07 -6.58 -10.11
C SER A 431 -25.31 -6.06 -9.39
N PHE A 432 -25.76 -6.76 -8.35
CA PHE A 432 -27.01 -6.46 -7.65
C PHE A 432 -26.98 -6.98 -6.20
N GLU A 433 -27.84 -6.43 -5.35
CA GLU A 433 -28.09 -6.99 -4.02
C GLU A 433 -29.20 -8.04 -4.13
N ALA A 434 -28.92 -9.28 -3.72
CA ALA A 434 -29.93 -10.32 -3.70
C ALA A 434 -30.89 -10.13 -2.52
N LEU A 435 -32.20 -10.12 -2.81
CA LEU A 435 -33.28 -10.18 -1.83
C LEU A 435 -34.18 -11.38 -2.11
N PRO A 436 -34.68 -12.12 -1.11
CA PRO A 436 -35.61 -13.21 -1.38
C PRO A 436 -36.98 -12.67 -1.78
N CYS A 437 -37.55 -13.17 -2.89
CA CYS A 437 -38.92 -12.81 -3.30
C CYS A 437 -40.01 -13.29 -2.32
N LYS A 438 -39.67 -14.27 -1.46
CA LYS A 438 -40.51 -14.79 -0.39
C LYS A 438 -39.69 -15.03 0.87
N GLY A 439 -40.20 -14.57 2.01
CA GLY A 439 -39.54 -14.69 3.31
C GLY A 439 -38.74 -13.45 3.68
N LEU A 440 -38.03 -13.53 4.80
CA LEU A 440 -37.20 -12.43 5.29
C LEU A 440 -35.76 -12.56 4.79
N ALA A 441 -35.18 -11.44 4.35
CA ALA A 441 -33.76 -11.36 4.08
C ALA A 441 -32.95 -11.59 5.37
N ASP A 442 -31.69 -12.02 5.22
CA ASP A 442 -30.77 -12.17 6.34
C ASP A 442 -30.66 -10.85 7.12
N PRO A 443 -30.90 -10.86 8.45
CA PRO A 443 -30.92 -9.63 9.25
C PRO A 443 -29.52 -9.07 9.53
N SER A 444 -28.46 -9.83 9.26
CA SER A 444 -27.07 -9.45 9.51
C SER A 444 -26.36 -8.96 8.25
N TRP A 445 -26.72 -9.50 7.08
CA TRP A 445 -25.97 -9.28 5.84
C TRP A 445 -26.84 -8.78 4.68
N ARG A 446 -26.27 -7.88 3.87
CA ARG A 446 -26.66 -7.63 2.47
C ARG A 446 -25.70 -8.43 1.59
N TYR A 447 -26.22 -9.14 0.59
CA TYR A 447 -25.41 -9.96 -0.31
C TYR A 447 -25.31 -9.28 -1.67
N LEU A 448 -24.18 -8.61 -1.93
CA LEU A 448 -23.85 -8.06 -3.23
C LEU A 448 -23.31 -9.18 -4.12
N VAL A 449 -24.08 -9.58 -5.12
CA VAL A 449 -23.74 -10.64 -6.08
C VAL A 449 -23.34 -9.98 -7.39
N PHE A 450 -22.16 -10.34 -7.93
CA PHE A 450 -21.65 -9.76 -9.16
C PHE A 450 -20.80 -10.76 -9.95
N GLY A 451 -20.73 -10.54 -11.26
CA GLY A 451 -19.91 -11.34 -12.16
C GLY A 451 -19.43 -10.51 -13.33
N ALA A 452 -18.12 -10.54 -13.61
CA ALA A 452 -17.52 -9.90 -14.78
C ALA A 452 -17.75 -10.75 -16.05
N HIS A 453 -17.68 -10.12 -17.22
CA HIS A 453 -17.76 -10.86 -18.48
C HIS A 453 -16.61 -11.88 -18.58
N GLY A 454 -16.96 -13.15 -18.79
CA GLY A 454 -15.98 -14.25 -18.86
C GLY A 454 -15.39 -14.68 -17.51
N GLN A 455 -15.89 -14.17 -16.37
CA GLN A 455 -15.49 -14.60 -15.03
C GLN A 455 -16.62 -15.31 -14.26
N GLN A 456 -16.23 -16.09 -13.25
CA GLN A 456 -17.13 -16.73 -12.30
C GLN A 456 -17.64 -15.74 -11.23
N ILE A 457 -18.66 -16.15 -10.48
CA ILE A 457 -19.47 -15.24 -9.67
C ILE A 457 -18.85 -15.02 -8.30
N SER A 458 -18.77 -13.75 -7.90
CA SER A 458 -18.28 -13.37 -6.58
C SER A 458 -19.37 -12.72 -5.74
N ILE A 459 -19.22 -12.79 -4.42
CA ILE A 459 -20.18 -12.24 -3.46
C ILE A 459 -19.45 -11.40 -2.43
N ILE A 460 -19.95 -10.19 -2.18
CA ILE A 460 -19.54 -9.38 -1.03
C ILE A 460 -20.67 -9.39 -0.01
N MET A 461 -20.37 -9.87 1.19
CA MET A 461 -21.22 -9.79 2.37
C MET A 461 -21.02 -8.42 3.03
N VAL A 462 -22.03 -7.57 2.97
CA VAL A 462 -22.01 -6.24 3.58
C VAL A 462 -22.79 -6.26 4.90
N PRO A 463 -22.17 -5.96 6.06
CA PRO A 463 -22.89 -5.95 7.34
C PRO A 463 -24.00 -4.90 7.32
N ARG A 464 -25.24 -5.29 7.67
CA ARG A 464 -26.35 -4.35 7.81
C ARG A 464 -26.05 -3.32 8.90
N GLY A 465 -26.38 -2.05 8.62
CA GLY A 465 -26.10 -0.93 9.53
C GLY A 465 -24.66 -0.42 9.49
N SER A 466 -23.76 -1.03 8.71
CA SER A 466 -22.41 -0.49 8.50
C SER A 466 -22.42 0.78 7.64
N ALA A 467 -21.38 1.60 7.78
CA ALA A 467 -21.19 2.79 6.93
C ALA A 467 -21.13 2.44 5.43
N ILE A 468 -20.60 1.26 5.09
CA ILE A 468 -20.54 0.75 3.71
C ILE A 468 -21.95 0.41 3.21
N ALA A 469 -22.77 -0.23 4.06
CA ALA A 469 -24.16 -0.53 3.71
C ALA A 469 -24.95 0.74 3.36
N SER A 470 -24.74 1.84 4.07
CA SER A 470 -25.40 3.13 3.79
C SER A 470 -24.95 3.81 2.48
N ARG A 471 -23.84 3.35 1.89
CA ARG A 471 -23.21 3.93 0.69
C ARG A 471 -23.29 3.03 -0.55
N MET A 472 -23.80 1.81 -0.42
CA MET A 472 -23.94 0.86 -1.53
C MET A 472 -24.61 1.51 -2.75
N ASP A 473 -25.70 2.27 -2.52
CA ASP A 473 -26.51 2.87 -3.57
C ASP A 473 -25.95 4.20 -4.10
N LYS A 474 -24.83 4.69 -3.56
CA LYS A 474 -24.38 6.08 -3.74
C LYS A 474 -23.04 6.29 -4.43
N THR A 475 -22.24 5.26 -4.72
CA THR A 475 -21.00 5.28 -5.57
C THR A 475 -19.98 4.18 -5.23
N SER A 476 -20.16 3.41 -4.15
CA SER A 476 -19.08 2.51 -3.67
C SER A 476 -18.81 1.29 -4.55
N PHE A 477 -19.78 0.88 -5.38
CA PHE A 477 -19.66 -0.29 -6.26
C PHE A 477 -20.04 0.11 -7.68
N MET A 478 -19.05 0.19 -8.57
CA MET A 478 -19.26 0.58 -9.96
C MET A 478 -20.21 -0.39 -10.67
N ASN A 479 -21.14 0.15 -11.46
CA ASN A 479 -22.17 -0.60 -12.20
C ASN A 479 -23.10 -1.48 -11.34
N PHE A 480 -23.19 -1.20 -10.04
CA PHE A 480 -24.19 -1.79 -9.15
C PHE A 480 -25.61 -1.31 -9.53
N ARG A 481 -26.53 -2.26 -9.75
CA ARG A 481 -27.90 -2.00 -10.24
C ARG A 481 -28.95 -1.86 -9.14
N GLY A 482 -28.55 -1.84 -7.87
CA GLY A 482 -29.47 -1.85 -6.74
C GLY A 482 -29.91 -3.25 -6.34
N SER A 483 -31.02 -3.34 -5.61
CA SER A 483 -31.55 -4.61 -5.11
C SER A 483 -32.42 -5.32 -6.14
N GLN A 484 -32.33 -6.64 -6.18
CA GLN A 484 -33.13 -7.49 -7.07
C GLN A 484 -33.70 -8.67 -6.28
N GLU A 485 -34.98 -8.96 -6.50
CA GLU A 485 -35.63 -10.12 -5.93
C GLU A 485 -35.21 -11.40 -6.67
N VAL A 486 -34.83 -12.43 -5.91
CA VAL A 486 -34.47 -13.75 -6.41
C VAL A 486 -35.35 -14.82 -5.74
N PRO A 487 -35.63 -15.95 -6.42
CA PRO A 487 -36.28 -17.10 -5.82
C PRO A 487 -35.68 -17.49 -4.46
N ALA A 488 -36.55 -17.84 -3.50
CA ALA A 488 -36.12 -18.11 -2.13
C ALA A 488 -35.06 -19.22 -2.02
N HIS A 489 -35.09 -20.23 -2.89
CA HIS A 489 -34.10 -21.31 -2.90
C HIS A 489 -32.72 -20.82 -3.37
N ILE A 490 -32.66 -19.89 -4.33
CA ILE A 490 -31.42 -19.25 -4.79
C ILE A 490 -30.84 -18.38 -3.68
N TYR A 491 -31.70 -17.59 -3.01
CA TYR A 491 -31.28 -16.80 -1.86
C TYR A 491 -30.70 -17.68 -0.75
N GLN A 492 -31.36 -18.78 -0.42
CA GLN A 492 -30.87 -19.74 0.58
C GLN A 492 -29.52 -20.35 0.19
N ASP A 493 -29.31 -20.68 -1.09
CA ASP A 493 -28.02 -21.22 -1.56
C ASP A 493 -26.91 -20.16 -1.54
N ILE A 494 -27.21 -18.88 -1.86
CA ILE A 494 -26.28 -17.76 -1.66
C ILE A 494 -25.83 -17.71 -0.19
N VAL A 495 -26.78 -17.69 0.75
CA VAL A 495 -26.49 -17.63 2.19
C VAL A 495 -25.67 -18.84 2.64
N ALA A 496 -26.07 -20.05 2.23
CA ALA A 496 -25.42 -21.28 2.63
C ALA A 496 -24.00 -21.40 2.05
N SER A 497 -23.80 -21.00 0.79
CA SER A 497 -22.49 -21.00 0.14
C SER A 497 -21.55 -20.00 0.78
N CYS A 498 -22.04 -18.79 1.10
CA CYS A 498 -21.26 -17.82 1.88
C CYS A 498 -20.87 -18.39 3.25
N ALA A 499 -21.80 -19.04 3.96
CA ALA A 499 -21.50 -19.62 5.25
C ALA A 499 -20.40 -20.70 5.19
N ARG A 500 -20.42 -21.57 4.17
CA ARG A 500 -19.38 -22.59 3.97
C ARG A 500 -18.05 -21.99 3.53
N ALA A 501 -18.07 -21.02 2.62
CA ALA A 501 -16.89 -20.29 2.15
C ALA A 501 -16.13 -19.57 3.28
N CYS A 502 -16.83 -19.20 4.36
CA CYS A 502 -16.26 -18.53 5.53
C CYS A 502 -15.67 -19.48 6.59
N LEU A 503 -15.80 -20.81 6.45
CA LEU A 503 -15.38 -21.76 7.49
C LEU A 503 -13.86 -21.81 7.66
N ARG A 504 -13.12 -21.90 6.57
CA ARG A 504 -11.64 -21.88 6.54
C ARG A 504 -11.15 -21.07 5.35
N PRO A 505 -9.96 -20.45 5.42
CA PRO A 505 -9.42 -19.67 4.31
C PRO A 505 -9.39 -20.43 2.97
N GLN A 506 -9.08 -21.72 2.99
CA GLN A 506 -8.99 -22.56 1.79
C GLN A 506 -10.35 -22.95 1.19
N ASP A 507 -11.42 -22.90 1.98
CA ASP A 507 -12.75 -23.30 1.50
C ASP A 507 -13.40 -22.23 0.62
N ASN A 508 -12.98 -20.96 0.75
CA ASN A 508 -13.63 -19.82 0.11
C ASN A 508 -13.80 -20.00 -1.40
N ARG A 509 -12.70 -20.09 -2.15
CA ARG A 509 -12.76 -20.24 -3.61
C ARG A 509 -13.40 -21.56 -4.02
N LYS A 510 -13.10 -22.65 -3.31
CA LYS A 510 -13.67 -23.98 -3.60
C LYS A 510 -15.20 -23.98 -3.54
N GLU A 511 -15.76 -23.43 -2.47
CA GLU A 511 -17.21 -23.33 -2.29
C GLU A 511 -17.84 -22.37 -3.30
N MET A 512 -17.13 -21.30 -3.66
CA MET A 512 -17.61 -20.32 -4.64
C MET A 512 -17.52 -20.78 -6.10
N MET A 513 -16.57 -21.64 -6.44
CA MET A 513 -16.55 -22.36 -7.73
C MET A 513 -17.77 -23.27 -7.83
N ALA A 514 -18.02 -24.09 -6.80
CA ALA A 514 -19.19 -24.97 -6.77
C ALA A 514 -20.51 -24.19 -6.81
N PHE A 515 -20.58 -23.02 -6.16
CA PHE A 515 -21.73 -22.13 -6.25
C PHE A 515 -21.91 -21.53 -7.64
N SER A 516 -20.82 -21.08 -8.28
CA SER A 516 -20.88 -20.52 -9.64
C SER A 516 -21.46 -21.51 -10.64
N ASP A 517 -21.05 -22.79 -10.57
CA ASP A 517 -21.59 -23.86 -11.43
C ASP A 517 -23.10 -24.10 -11.22
N ARG A 518 -23.58 -23.93 -9.99
CA ARG A 518 -25.03 -24.02 -9.69
C ARG A 518 -25.77 -22.78 -10.17
N PHE A 519 -25.16 -21.61 -9.99
CA PHE A 519 -25.78 -20.34 -10.32
C PHE A 519 -25.93 -20.10 -11.82
N GLU A 520 -25.04 -20.65 -12.65
CA GLU A 520 -25.25 -20.67 -14.10
C GLU A 520 -26.56 -21.34 -14.50
N LYS A 521 -27.00 -22.37 -13.77
CA LYS A 521 -28.29 -23.04 -13.99
C LYS A 521 -29.46 -22.17 -13.57
N TYR A 522 -29.27 -21.30 -12.58
CA TYR A 522 -30.25 -20.32 -12.14
C TYR A 522 -30.40 -19.13 -13.09
N ALA A 523 -29.46 -18.94 -14.01
CA ALA A 523 -29.46 -17.79 -14.91
C ALA A 523 -30.72 -17.73 -15.81
N SER A 524 -31.42 -18.84 -16.07
CA SER A 524 -32.70 -18.82 -16.78
C SER A 524 -33.91 -18.46 -15.91
N GLU A 525 -33.77 -18.54 -14.58
CA GLU A 525 -34.83 -18.23 -13.61
C GLU A 525 -34.77 -16.78 -13.11
N ILE A 526 -33.61 -16.13 -13.26
CA ILE A 526 -33.38 -14.75 -12.92
C ILE A 526 -33.45 -13.93 -14.22
N ASN A 527 -34.42 -13.01 -14.34
CA ASN A 527 -34.46 -12.05 -15.44
C ASN A 527 -33.34 -11.01 -15.20
N TRP A 528 -32.24 -11.11 -15.95
CA TRP A 528 -31.02 -10.30 -15.81
C TRP A 528 -31.16 -8.85 -16.29
#